data_AF-A0A7S3PJR3-F1
#
_entry.id   AF-A0A7S3PJR3-F1
#
_cell.length_a   1.000
_cell.length_b   1.000
_cell.length_c   1.000
_cell.angle_alpha   90.00
_cell.angle_beta   90.00
_cell.angle_gamma   90.00
#
_symmetry.space_group_name_H-M   'P 1'
#
loop_
_entity.id
_entity.type
_entity.pdbx_description
1 polymer ?
#
loop_
_entity_poly.entity_id
_entity_poly.type
_entity_poly.pdbx_seq_one_letter_code
_entity_poly.pdbx_strand_id
1 'polypeptide(L)'
;NDTNSYPDILPKRAFSDQLRFVFVMGLEGTGHHMWLPIWTDCQNKSNCDCAPQIEDFTFGADQMRSGMFGAFTGKREVEQYVERVISQLPSKLAEDQKARGSDQSVTYLLNTLCVKHKHYWSVGAMSYPNFMNGCRSWSNPDVRLMAEVFESLGIDFRVMVVVRDALDVLLSTTVHRHFGRFEPTGHTYASIVNSAMVDSQLARLDPTFFKCLEYEKFPAVPEGMGSFLNVDHSDWTFADTLPKFYHNVARAKGAITQHDKALNKLNNLPNRKKSYEDLNQALKRLRKICGLDQ
;
A
#
# COMPACT_ATOMS: atom_id res chain seq x y z
N ASN A 1 -27.85 -22.67 -15.74
CA ASN A 1 -27.11 -21.40 -15.59
C ASN A 1 -26.41 -21.44 -14.26
N ASP A 2 -25.11 -21.68 -14.28
CA ASP A 2 -24.29 -21.80 -13.09
C ASP A 2 -24.01 -20.39 -12.56
N THR A 3 -24.98 -19.82 -11.82
CA THR A 3 -24.91 -18.46 -11.26
C THR A 3 -23.88 -18.31 -10.14
N ASN A 4 -23.04 -19.33 -9.91
CA ASN A 4 -22.06 -19.40 -8.83
C ASN A 4 -20.60 -19.22 -9.30
N SER A 5 -20.35 -18.85 -10.56
CA SER A 5 -18.98 -18.54 -10.98
C SER A 5 -18.50 -17.24 -10.30
N TYR A 6 -17.47 -17.36 -9.46
CA TYR A 6 -16.78 -16.20 -8.89
C TYR A 6 -16.24 -15.33 -10.03
N PRO A 7 -16.52 -14.01 -10.05
CA PRO A 7 -16.16 -13.17 -11.18
C PRO A 7 -14.63 -13.06 -11.34
N ASP A 8 -14.16 -13.14 -12.58
CA ASP A 8 -12.73 -12.98 -12.90
C ASP A 8 -12.24 -11.57 -12.50
N ILE A 9 -13.04 -10.56 -12.81
CA ILE A 9 -12.82 -9.14 -12.48
C ILE A 9 -13.93 -8.65 -11.55
N LEU A 10 -13.58 -8.05 -10.42
CA LEU A 10 -14.54 -7.38 -9.54
C LEU A 10 -15.03 -6.07 -10.18
N PRO A 11 -16.33 -5.90 -10.47
CA PRO A 11 -16.84 -4.60 -10.88
C PRO A 11 -16.90 -3.64 -9.68
N LYS A 12 -16.49 -2.39 -9.90
CA LYS A 12 -16.70 -1.29 -8.96
C LYS A 12 -18.15 -0.84 -9.02
N ARG A 13 -18.87 -0.87 -7.89
CA ARG A 13 -20.28 -0.47 -7.76
C ARG A 13 -20.49 0.61 -6.72
N ALA A 14 -19.71 0.61 -5.65
CA ALA A 14 -19.78 1.64 -4.63
C ALA A 14 -19.00 2.90 -5.06
N PHE A 15 -19.61 4.07 -4.99
CA PHE A 15 -18.94 5.36 -5.19
C PHE A 15 -19.45 6.33 -4.15
N SER A 16 -18.57 7.12 -3.56
CA SER A 16 -18.96 8.12 -2.57
C SER A 16 -18.05 9.33 -2.63
N ASP A 17 -18.65 10.50 -2.56
CA ASP A 17 -18.04 11.81 -2.35
C ASP A 17 -18.07 12.23 -0.88
N GLN A 18 -18.61 11.40 0.01
CA GLN A 18 -18.65 11.65 1.45
C GLN A 18 -17.70 10.74 2.23
N LEU A 19 -17.63 9.47 1.88
CA LEU A 19 -16.90 8.47 2.66
C LEU A 19 -16.07 7.58 1.75
N ARG A 20 -14.75 7.64 1.88
CA ARG A 20 -13.84 6.85 1.06
C ARG A 20 -12.78 6.16 1.88
N PHE A 21 -12.50 4.90 1.56
CA PHE A 21 -11.39 4.14 2.12
C PHE A 21 -10.30 3.98 1.08
N VAL A 22 -9.06 4.22 1.48
CA VAL A 22 -7.89 4.17 0.63
C VAL A 22 -6.87 3.22 1.24
N PHE A 23 -6.33 2.35 0.40
CA PHE A 23 -5.21 1.48 0.72
C PHE A 23 -4.01 1.84 -0.15
N VAL A 24 -2.84 2.06 0.44
CA VAL A 24 -1.59 2.31 -0.29
C VAL A 24 -0.90 0.99 -0.61
N MET A 25 -0.98 0.54 -1.85
CA MET A 25 -0.36 -0.69 -2.31
C MET A 25 1.02 -0.41 -2.92
N GLY A 26 2.00 -1.26 -2.65
CA GLY A 26 3.32 -1.15 -3.26
C GLY A 26 4.31 -2.16 -2.70
N LEU A 27 5.37 -2.44 -3.46
CA LEU A 27 6.45 -3.30 -2.96
C LEU A 27 7.18 -2.65 -1.77
N GLU A 28 7.83 -3.48 -0.97
CA GLU A 28 8.71 -2.96 0.06
C GLU A 28 9.82 -2.12 -0.57
N GLY A 29 10.00 -0.88 -0.10
CA GLY A 29 10.95 0.06 -0.71
C GLY A 29 10.35 0.98 -1.78
N THR A 30 9.07 0.86 -2.14
CA THR A 30 8.40 1.84 -3.05
C THR A 30 8.01 3.14 -2.38
N GLY A 31 8.30 3.30 -1.08
CA GLY A 31 8.17 4.59 -0.40
C GLY A 31 6.76 4.91 0.10
N HIS A 32 5.94 3.92 0.45
CA HIS A 32 4.63 4.17 1.09
C HIS A 32 4.72 5.08 2.35
N HIS A 33 5.85 5.11 3.06
CA HIS A 33 6.07 6.00 4.22
C HIS A 33 6.16 7.48 3.83
N MET A 34 6.48 7.79 2.57
CA MET A 34 6.53 9.15 2.07
C MET A 34 5.15 9.82 2.05
N TRP A 35 4.07 9.05 2.13
CA TRP A 35 2.70 9.57 2.24
C TRP A 35 2.34 10.06 3.64
N LEU A 36 3.12 9.69 4.65
CA LEU A 36 2.82 10.04 6.04
C LEU A 36 2.68 11.55 6.27
N PRO A 37 3.55 12.43 5.73
CA PRO A 37 3.41 13.87 5.93
C PRO A 37 2.16 14.44 5.25
N ILE A 38 1.83 13.99 4.03
CA ILE A 38 0.58 14.39 3.36
C ILE A 38 -0.62 13.98 4.22
N TRP A 39 -0.60 12.74 4.69
CA TRP A 39 -1.70 12.22 5.48
C TRP A 39 -1.87 13.01 6.78
N THR A 40 -0.75 13.33 7.43
CA THR A 40 -0.73 14.16 8.64
C THR A 40 -1.33 15.55 8.36
N ASP A 41 -0.97 16.18 7.23
CA ASP A 41 -1.55 17.46 6.83
C ASP A 41 -3.05 17.35 6.57
N CYS A 42 -3.48 16.33 5.82
CA CYS A 42 -4.89 16.09 5.56
C CYS A 42 -5.71 15.85 6.85
N GLN A 43 -5.14 15.12 7.81
CA GLN A 43 -5.73 14.90 9.14
C GLN A 43 -5.81 16.17 9.98
N ASN A 44 -4.89 17.11 9.81
CA ASN A 44 -4.94 18.41 10.49
C ASN A 44 -6.02 19.31 9.90
N LYS A 45 -6.35 19.12 8.62
CA LYS A 45 -7.44 19.79 7.90
C LYS A 45 -8.81 19.10 8.05
N SER A 46 -8.88 18.00 8.81
CA SER A 46 -10.11 17.21 9.05
C SER A 46 -10.75 16.59 7.79
N ASN A 47 -10.01 16.49 6.68
CA ASN A 47 -10.49 15.83 5.45
C ASN A 47 -10.12 14.33 5.42
N CYS A 48 -9.27 13.91 6.34
CA CYS A 48 -8.74 12.56 6.44
C CYS A 48 -8.77 12.05 7.87
N ASP A 49 -8.97 10.75 8.06
CA ASP A 49 -8.87 10.11 9.37
C ASP A 49 -8.33 8.68 9.33
N CYS A 50 -7.82 8.20 10.45
CA CYS A 50 -7.51 6.79 10.58
C CYS A 50 -8.80 5.99 10.75
N ALA A 51 -8.77 4.72 10.33
CA ALA A 51 -9.88 3.80 10.53
C ALA A 51 -9.53 2.78 11.60
N PRO A 52 -9.40 3.16 12.89
CA PRO A 52 -9.01 2.23 13.95
C PRO A 52 -9.98 1.04 14.03
N GLN A 53 -11.25 1.27 13.65
CA GLN A 53 -12.27 0.23 13.59
C GLN A 53 -11.92 -0.86 12.58
N ILE A 54 -11.24 -0.51 11.48
CA ILE A 54 -10.81 -1.44 10.43
C ILE A 54 -9.45 -2.03 10.76
N GLU A 55 -8.57 -1.26 11.40
CA GLU A 55 -7.24 -1.72 11.81
C GLU A 55 -7.32 -3.00 12.65
N ASP A 56 -8.23 -3.06 13.63
CA ASP A 56 -8.43 -4.26 14.45
C ASP A 56 -8.84 -5.49 13.61
N PHE A 57 -9.58 -5.28 12.51
CA PHE A 57 -10.01 -6.35 11.62
C PHE A 57 -8.91 -6.79 10.64
N THR A 58 -8.14 -5.83 10.13
CA THR A 58 -7.07 -6.10 9.17
C THR A 58 -5.82 -6.65 9.84
N PHE A 59 -5.54 -6.25 11.09
CA PHE A 59 -4.27 -6.51 11.77
C PHE A 59 -4.39 -7.26 13.10
N GLY A 60 -5.62 -7.44 13.60
CA GLY A 60 -5.82 -8.03 14.92
C GLY A 60 -5.23 -7.19 16.06
N ALA A 61 -5.61 -7.53 17.29
CA ALA A 61 -5.11 -6.85 18.47
C ALA A 61 -3.67 -7.25 18.85
N ASP A 62 -3.12 -8.31 18.25
CA ASP A 62 -1.86 -8.96 18.63
C ASP A 62 -0.67 -8.55 17.74
N GLN A 63 -0.63 -7.27 17.37
CA GLN A 63 0.47 -6.68 16.58
C GLN A 63 0.67 -7.39 15.23
N MET A 64 -0.39 -7.44 14.40
CA MET A 64 -0.33 -7.94 13.02
C MET A 64 -0.08 -9.44 12.86
N ARG A 65 -0.15 -10.23 13.95
CA ARG A 65 -0.06 -11.71 13.87
C ARG A 65 -1.38 -12.32 13.42
N SER A 66 -2.49 -11.75 13.86
CA SER A 66 -3.85 -12.09 13.47
C SER A 66 -4.48 -11.00 12.57
N GLY A 67 -5.78 -11.09 12.31
CA GLY A 67 -6.47 -10.21 11.36
C GLY A 67 -6.42 -10.73 9.92
N MET A 68 -7.17 -10.07 9.03
CA MET A 68 -7.24 -10.45 7.61
C MET A 68 -5.87 -10.51 6.91
N PHE A 69 -4.89 -9.73 7.39
CA PHE A 69 -3.51 -9.70 6.85
C PHE A 69 -2.46 -10.25 7.80
N GLY A 70 -2.91 -10.94 8.86
CA GLY A 70 -2.03 -11.60 9.80
C GLY A 70 -1.23 -12.71 9.13
N ALA A 71 0.09 -12.73 9.37
CA ALA A 71 0.99 -13.74 8.78
C ALA A 71 0.65 -15.19 9.18
N PHE A 72 -0.16 -15.38 10.23
CA PHE A 72 -0.55 -16.67 10.77
C PHE A 72 -2.05 -16.93 10.70
N THR A 73 -2.81 -16.07 10.02
CA THR A 73 -4.27 -16.20 9.95
C THR A 73 -4.63 -17.30 8.96
N GLY A 74 -5.22 -18.39 9.47
CA GLY A 74 -5.78 -19.45 8.64
C GLY A 74 -7.06 -19.00 7.91
N LYS A 75 -7.50 -19.78 6.93
CA LYS A 75 -8.68 -19.47 6.12
C LYS A 75 -9.93 -19.23 6.98
N ARG A 76 -10.17 -20.09 7.97
CA ARG A 76 -11.35 -20.00 8.84
C ARG A 76 -11.33 -18.72 9.68
N GLU A 77 -10.16 -18.32 10.14
CA GLU A 77 -9.98 -17.08 10.87
C GLU A 77 -10.24 -15.87 9.96
N VAL A 78 -9.75 -15.88 8.72
CA VAL A 78 -10.06 -14.82 7.73
C VAL A 78 -11.57 -14.69 7.53
N GLU A 79 -12.29 -15.79 7.35
CA GLU A 79 -13.75 -15.79 7.22
C GLU A 79 -14.43 -15.11 8.42
N GLN A 80 -13.99 -15.43 9.65
CA GLN A 80 -14.50 -14.77 10.86
C GLN A 80 -14.17 -13.26 10.93
N TYR A 81 -12.99 -12.85 10.45
CA TYR A 81 -12.66 -11.42 10.36
C TYR A 81 -13.57 -10.72 9.33
N VAL A 82 -13.81 -11.34 8.17
CA VAL A 82 -14.72 -10.81 7.15
C VAL A 82 -16.14 -10.67 7.71
N GLU A 83 -16.67 -11.70 8.38
CA GLU A 83 -18.00 -11.63 9.01
C GLU A 83 -18.09 -10.51 10.07
N ARG A 84 -17.03 -10.31 10.86
CA ARG A 84 -16.97 -9.20 11.82
C ARG A 84 -16.94 -7.84 11.15
N VAL A 85 -16.17 -7.67 10.07
CA VAL A 85 -16.16 -6.42 9.28
C VAL A 85 -17.56 -6.16 8.75
N ILE A 86 -18.17 -7.14 8.09
CA ILE A 86 -19.49 -6.99 7.48
C ILE A 86 -20.56 -6.62 8.52
N SER A 87 -20.53 -7.26 9.68
CA SER A 87 -21.54 -7.05 10.73
C SER A 87 -21.34 -5.76 11.53
N GLN A 88 -20.10 -5.31 11.76
CA GLN A 88 -19.82 -4.20 12.70
C GLN A 88 -19.43 -2.89 12.01
N LEU A 89 -18.81 -2.95 10.83
CA LEU A 89 -18.31 -1.75 10.17
C LEU A 89 -19.43 -0.74 9.87
N PRO A 90 -20.60 -1.13 9.33
CA PRO A 90 -21.67 -0.16 9.01
C PRO A 90 -22.13 0.68 10.20
N SER A 91 -22.33 0.06 11.38
CA SER A 91 -22.79 0.80 12.57
C SER A 91 -21.71 1.76 13.08
N LYS A 92 -20.44 1.33 13.08
CA LYS A 92 -19.32 2.18 13.50
C LYS A 92 -19.14 3.39 12.56
N LEU A 93 -19.34 3.20 11.26
CA LEU A 93 -19.27 4.29 10.28
C LEU A 93 -20.45 5.25 10.39
N ALA A 94 -21.65 4.74 10.67
CA ALA A 94 -22.82 5.59 10.93
C ALA A 94 -22.63 6.47 12.17
N GLU A 95 -22.03 5.94 13.24
CA GLU A 95 -21.68 6.70 14.45
C GLU A 95 -20.64 7.79 14.15
N ASP A 96 -19.58 7.46 13.42
CA ASP A 96 -18.55 8.42 13.05
C ASP A 96 -19.09 9.53 12.12
N GLN A 97 -19.86 9.16 11.09
CA GLN A 97 -20.47 10.13 10.17
C GLN A 97 -21.45 11.05 10.91
N LYS A 98 -22.22 10.52 11.87
CA LYS A 98 -23.07 11.32 12.74
C LYS A 98 -22.27 12.31 13.58
N ALA A 99 -21.09 11.93 14.06
CA ALA A 99 -20.22 12.80 14.85
C ALA A 99 -19.59 13.94 14.03
N ARG A 100 -19.29 13.71 12.75
CA ARG A 100 -18.75 14.72 11.82
C ARG A 100 -19.80 15.66 11.25
N GLY A 101 -21.03 15.19 11.13
CA GLY A 101 -22.10 15.88 10.41
C GLY A 101 -22.21 15.39 8.97
N SER A 102 -23.41 15.50 8.39
CA SER A 102 -23.75 14.91 7.08
C SER A 102 -22.98 15.48 5.90
N ASP A 103 -22.46 16.70 6.02
CA ASP A 103 -21.92 17.47 4.90
C ASP A 103 -20.39 17.36 4.80
N GLN A 104 -19.74 16.71 5.77
CA GLN A 104 -18.29 16.59 5.79
C GLN A 104 -17.82 15.31 5.09
N SER A 105 -17.06 15.49 4.02
CA SER A 105 -16.34 14.39 3.37
C SER A 105 -15.16 13.92 4.23
N VAL A 106 -14.96 12.61 4.33
CA VAL A 106 -13.83 11.99 5.02
C VAL A 106 -13.22 10.87 4.19
N THR A 107 -11.89 10.88 4.15
CA THR A 107 -11.10 9.79 3.57
C THR A 107 -10.35 9.04 4.67
N TYR A 108 -10.42 7.72 4.62
CA TYR A 108 -9.81 6.82 5.57
C TYR A 108 -8.62 6.11 4.95
N LEU A 109 -7.44 6.23 5.54
CA LEU A 109 -6.23 5.54 5.06
C LEU A 109 -5.94 4.34 5.94
N LEU A 110 -5.89 3.15 5.31
CA LEU A 110 -5.95 1.89 6.03
C LEU A 110 -4.60 1.35 6.50
N ASN A 111 -3.50 1.74 5.84
CA ASN A 111 -2.21 1.07 6.02
C ASN A 111 -1.01 2.02 6.04
N THR A 112 -1.25 3.26 6.46
CA THR A 112 -0.16 4.19 6.81
C THR A 112 -0.19 4.46 8.30
N LEU A 113 0.97 4.78 8.86
CA LEU A 113 1.09 5.12 10.27
C LEU A 113 0.06 6.18 10.69
N CYS A 114 -0.84 5.81 11.59
CA CYS A 114 -1.78 6.74 12.19
C CYS A 114 -1.08 7.55 13.30
N VAL A 115 -0.70 8.81 13.01
CA VAL A 115 0.10 9.62 13.96
C VAL A 115 -0.67 9.98 15.23
N LYS A 116 -2.00 10.10 15.15
CA LYS A 116 -2.85 10.50 16.29
C LYS A 116 -3.14 9.36 17.28
N HIS A 117 -2.99 8.10 16.88
CA HIS A 117 -3.30 6.96 17.72
C HIS A 117 -2.06 6.45 18.48
N LYS A 118 -1.88 6.95 19.72
CA LYS A 118 -0.76 6.58 20.60
C LYS A 118 -0.62 5.09 20.91
N HIS A 119 -1.65 4.29 20.68
CA HIS A 119 -1.65 2.84 20.95
C HIS A 119 -1.30 1.98 19.72
N TYR A 120 -1.23 2.58 18.52
CA TYR A 120 -1.14 1.85 17.25
C TYR A 120 0.16 2.11 16.49
N TRP A 121 1.24 2.50 17.19
CA TRP A 121 2.59 2.57 16.62
C TRP A 121 3.08 1.23 16.00
N SER A 122 2.34 0.13 16.19
CA SER A 122 2.68 -1.22 15.73
C SER A 122 2.26 -1.51 14.29
N VAL A 123 1.25 -0.84 13.73
CA VAL A 123 0.83 -1.08 12.34
C VAL A 123 1.68 -0.22 11.40
N GLY A 124 2.95 -0.60 11.26
CA GLY A 124 3.87 0.01 10.32
C GLY A 124 3.25 0.12 8.92
N ALA A 125 3.65 1.14 8.16
CA ALA A 125 3.11 1.30 6.82
C ALA A 125 3.36 0.03 5.99
N MET A 126 2.28 -0.51 5.42
CA MET A 126 2.37 -1.85 4.84
C MET A 126 2.88 -1.81 3.42
N SER A 127 3.73 -2.79 3.11
CA SER A 127 4.17 -3.12 1.77
C SER A 127 3.86 -4.57 1.43
N TYR A 128 4.21 -4.92 0.19
CA TYR A 128 4.35 -6.28 -0.29
C TYR A 128 5.85 -6.61 -0.38
N PRO A 129 6.41 -7.45 0.52
CA PRO A 129 5.74 -8.10 1.64
C PRO A 129 5.55 -7.16 2.84
N ASN A 130 4.68 -7.58 3.76
CA ASN A 130 4.49 -6.90 5.03
C ASN A 130 5.74 -7.09 5.94
N PHE A 131 5.91 -6.24 6.96
CA PHE A 131 7.08 -6.22 7.86
C PHE A 131 7.11 -7.39 8.89
N MET A 132 6.28 -8.42 8.72
CA MET A 132 6.08 -9.46 9.72
C MET A 132 7.24 -10.46 9.88
N ASN A 133 7.38 -10.97 11.11
CA ASN A 133 8.27 -12.08 11.47
C ASN A 133 7.68 -13.40 10.96
N GLY A 134 8.16 -13.88 9.82
CA GLY A 134 7.67 -15.11 9.18
C GLY A 134 8.20 -15.26 7.75
N CYS A 135 7.56 -16.13 6.97
CA CYS A 135 7.87 -16.25 5.55
C CYS A 135 7.32 -15.04 4.79
N ARG A 136 8.18 -14.01 4.64
CA ARG A 136 7.80 -12.69 4.10
C ARG A 136 7.03 -12.78 2.78
N SER A 137 7.42 -13.69 1.89
CA SER A 137 6.79 -13.88 0.58
C SER A 137 5.29 -14.21 0.62
N TRP A 138 4.76 -14.66 1.76
CA TRP A 138 3.34 -15.02 1.92
C TRP A 138 2.58 -14.07 2.84
N SER A 139 3.25 -13.13 3.49
CA SER A 139 2.62 -12.14 4.36
C SER A 139 2.24 -10.90 3.56
N ASN A 140 1.17 -11.01 2.78
CA ASN A 140 0.70 -9.96 1.89
C ASN A 140 -0.74 -9.57 2.20
N PRO A 141 -1.06 -8.28 2.18
CA PRO A 141 -2.45 -7.85 2.15
C PRO A 141 -3.19 -8.42 0.92
N ASP A 142 -4.45 -8.80 1.10
CA ASP A 142 -5.34 -9.21 0.03
C ASP A 142 -6.31 -8.06 -0.30
N VAL A 143 -5.89 -7.16 -1.19
CA VAL A 143 -6.70 -6.00 -1.60
C VAL A 143 -7.89 -6.43 -2.46
N ARG A 144 -7.83 -7.61 -3.10
CA ARG A 144 -8.96 -8.16 -3.85
C ARG A 144 -10.08 -8.52 -2.87
N LEU A 145 -9.77 -9.25 -1.80
CA LEU A 145 -10.72 -9.58 -0.74
C LEU A 145 -11.27 -8.33 -0.06
N MET A 146 -10.42 -7.33 0.25
CA MET A 146 -10.91 -6.04 0.78
C MET A 146 -11.96 -5.44 -0.13
N ALA A 147 -11.64 -5.32 -1.42
CA ALA A 147 -12.56 -4.73 -2.38
C ALA A 147 -13.91 -5.46 -2.37
N GLU A 148 -13.96 -6.79 -2.24
CA GLU A 148 -15.23 -7.53 -2.12
C GLU A 148 -16.03 -7.15 -0.89
N VAL A 149 -15.35 -7.12 0.26
CA VAL A 149 -15.99 -6.79 1.53
C VAL A 149 -16.57 -5.38 1.46
N PHE A 150 -15.78 -4.41 1.01
CA PHE A 150 -16.22 -3.02 0.89
C PHE A 150 -17.36 -2.83 -0.13
N GLU A 151 -17.28 -3.49 -1.30
CA GLU A 151 -18.36 -3.45 -2.30
C GLU A 151 -19.64 -4.12 -1.78
N SER A 152 -19.54 -5.21 -1.01
CA SER A 152 -20.71 -5.87 -0.41
C SER A 152 -21.43 -4.99 0.62
N LEU A 153 -20.71 -4.03 1.19
CA LEU A 153 -21.21 -3.04 2.14
C LEU A 153 -21.62 -1.71 1.46
N GLY A 154 -21.44 -1.57 0.15
CA GLY A 154 -21.71 -0.31 -0.55
C GLY A 154 -20.74 0.82 -0.16
N ILE A 155 -19.55 0.50 0.33
CA ILE A 155 -18.56 1.48 0.79
C ILE A 155 -17.52 1.72 -0.31
N ASP A 156 -17.19 3.00 -0.57
CA ASP A 156 -16.22 3.35 -1.60
C ASP A 156 -14.77 3.03 -1.17
N PHE A 157 -14.25 1.91 -1.66
CA PHE A 157 -12.85 1.50 -1.47
C PHE A 157 -11.98 1.78 -2.71
N ARG A 158 -10.78 2.33 -2.48
CA ARG A 158 -9.79 2.67 -3.49
C ARG A 158 -8.40 2.16 -3.13
N VAL A 159 -7.59 1.90 -4.15
CA VAL A 159 -6.20 1.46 -4.00
C VAL A 159 -5.27 2.46 -4.68
N MET A 160 -4.36 3.03 -3.91
CA MET A 160 -3.29 3.88 -4.41
C MET A 160 -2.04 3.01 -4.62
N VAL A 161 -1.69 2.73 -5.87
CA VAL A 161 -0.58 1.83 -6.20
C VAL A 161 0.68 2.65 -6.44
N VAL A 162 1.70 2.48 -5.60
CA VAL A 162 3.00 3.14 -5.75
C VAL A 162 3.99 2.17 -6.39
N VAL A 163 4.40 2.50 -7.62
CA VAL A 163 5.44 1.78 -8.35
C VAL A 163 6.76 2.54 -8.26
N ARG A 164 7.87 1.81 -8.32
CA ARG A 164 9.24 2.34 -8.28
C ARG A 164 10.13 1.45 -9.14
N ASP A 165 11.21 2.00 -9.69
CA ASP A 165 12.19 1.23 -10.45
C ASP A 165 12.76 0.05 -9.64
N ALA A 166 13.04 -1.05 -10.34
CA ALA A 166 13.48 -2.30 -9.75
C ALA A 166 14.79 -2.16 -8.97
N LEU A 167 15.74 -1.41 -9.51
CA LEU A 167 17.03 -1.18 -8.87
C LEU A 167 16.83 -0.36 -7.60
N ASP A 168 16.00 0.67 -7.70
CA ASP A 168 15.68 1.60 -6.63
C ASP A 168 14.94 0.92 -5.45
N VAL A 169 14.03 -0.02 -5.75
CA VAL A 169 13.42 -0.93 -4.78
C VAL A 169 14.50 -1.74 -4.06
N LEU A 170 15.41 -2.38 -4.81
CA LEU A 170 16.48 -3.19 -4.24
C LEU A 170 17.47 -2.37 -3.40
N LEU A 171 17.82 -1.16 -3.82
CA LEU A 171 18.68 -0.26 -3.05
C LEU A 171 17.99 0.18 -1.75
N SER A 172 16.71 0.56 -1.84
CA SER A 172 15.90 0.93 -0.68
C SER A 172 15.83 -0.17 0.37
N THR A 173 15.80 -1.43 -0.04
CA THR A 173 15.62 -2.55 0.88
C THR A 173 16.94 -3.16 1.34
N THR A 174 17.84 -3.47 0.41
CA THR A 174 19.09 -4.18 0.72
C THR A 174 20.18 -3.26 1.25
N VAL A 175 20.32 -2.05 0.71
CA VAL A 175 21.38 -1.11 1.10
C VAL A 175 20.90 -0.26 2.28
N HIS A 176 19.74 0.39 2.17
CA HIS A 176 19.26 1.31 3.19
C HIS A 176 18.67 0.62 4.42
N ARG A 177 17.88 -0.45 4.22
CA ARG A 177 17.27 -1.19 5.33
C ARG A 177 18.07 -2.42 5.76
N HIS A 178 19.20 -2.68 5.09
CA HIS A 178 20.07 -3.82 5.35
C HIS A 178 19.35 -5.19 5.31
N PHE A 179 18.26 -5.29 4.55
CA PHE A 179 17.55 -6.55 4.40
C PHE A 179 18.39 -7.56 3.63
N GLY A 180 18.38 -8.80 4.11
CA GLY A 180 19.20 -9.86 3.56
C GLY A 180 20.70 -9.55 3.66
N ARG A 181 21.18 -8.88 4.72
CA ARG A 181 22.61 -8.57 4.92
C ARG A 181 23.55 -9.76 4.65
N PHE A 182 23.08 -10.97 4.93
CA PHE A 182 23.80 -12.23 4.68
C PHE A 182 23.34 -12.96 3.41
N GLU A 183 22.13 -12.68 2.91
CA GLU A 183 21.54 -13.31 1.73
C GLU A 183 20.58 -12.37 0.96
N PRO A 184 21.10 -11.42 0.15
CA PRO A 184 20.24 -10.46 -0.56
C PRO A 184 19.40 -11.10 -1.69
N THR A 185 19.75 -12.32 -2.11
CA THR A 185 18.95 -13.11 -3.07
C THR A 185 17.57 -13.39 -2.52
N GLY A 186 17.44 -13.77 -1.24
CA GLY A 186 16.14 -14.05 -0.62
C GLY A 186 15.19 -12.84 -0.67
N HIS A 187 15.72 -11.63 -0.45
CA HIS A 187 14.91 -10.42 -0.52
C HIS A 187 14.50 -10.04 -1.95
N THR A 188 15.38 -10.27 -2.92
CA THR A 188 15.07 -10.07 -4.34
C THR A 188 13.97 -11.03 -4.78
N TYR A 189 14.08 -12.32 -4.43
CA TYR A 189 13.03 -13.31 -4.71
C TYR A 189 11.71 -12.98 -4.04
N ALA A 190 11.73 -12.53 -2.79
CA ALA A 190 10.53 -12.05 -2.13
C ALA A 190 9.90 -10.90 -2.94
N SER A 191 10.68 -9.92 -3.39
CA SER A 191 10.17 -8.80 -4.19
C SER A 191 9.55 -9.26 -5.53
N ILE A 192 10.15 -10.26 -6.20
CA ILE A 192 9.60 -10.84 -7.43
C ILE A 192 8.24 -11.50 -7.18
N VAL A 193 8.17 -12.38 -6.17
CA VAL A 193 6.92 -13.09 -5.81
C VAL A 193 5.84 -12.10 -5.43
N ASN A 194 6.19 -11.08 -4.65
CA ASN A 194 5.29 -10.05 -4.21
C ASN A 194 4.83 -9.15 -5.37
N SER A 195 5.70 -8.87 -6.35
CA SER A 195 5.29 -8.16 -7.57
C SER A 195 4.26 -8.95 -8.36
N ALA A 196 4.41 -10.27 -8.47
CA ALA A 196 3.41 -11.13 -9.12
C ALA A 196 2.10 -11.20 -8.31
N MET A 197 2.19 -11.14 -6.97
CA MET A 197 1.01 -11.05 -6.11
C MET A 197 0.25 -9.73 -6.34
N VAL A 198 0.96 -8.59 -6.38
CA VAL A 198 0.36 -7.29 -6.71
C VAL A 198 -0.31 -7.32 -8.08
N ASP A 199 0.43 -7.77 -9.10
CA ASP A 199 -0.04 -7.93 -10.49
C ASP A 199 -1.33 -8.75 -10.56
N SER A 200 -1.35 -9.92 -9.92
CA SER A 200 -2.52 -10.81 -9.94
C SER A 200 -3.73 -10.27 -9.18
N GLN A 201 -3.53 -9.54 -8.08
CA GLN A 201 -4.65 -8.90 -7.37
C GLN A 201 -5.24 -7.73 -8.17
N LEU A 202 -4.39 -6.89 -8.77
CA LEU A 202 -4.85 -5.74 -9.58
C LEU A 202 -5.52 -6.18 -10.88
N ALA A 203 -5.01 -7.22 -11.55
CA ALA A 203 -5.61 -7.76 -12.77
C ALA A 203 -7.04 -8.30 -12.57
N ARG A 204 -7.45 -8.53 -11.31
CA ARG A 204 -8.79 -9.01 -10.93
C ARG A 204 -9.69 -7.92 -10.36
N LEU A 205 -9.28 -6.66 -10.45
CA LEU A 205 -10.06 -5.49 -10.06
C LEU A 205 -10.41 -4.66 -11.30
N ASP A 206 -11.60 -4.08 -11.32
CA ASP A 206 -11.92 -3.01 -12.26
C ASP A 206 -10.89 -1.85 -12.13
N PRO A 207 -10.37 -1.29 -13.24
CA PRO A 207 -9.36 -0.23 -13.18
C PRO A 207 -9.80 1.01 -12.38
N THR A 208 -11.10 1.25 -12.19
CA THR A 208 -11.60 2.35 -11.35
C THR A 208 -11.33 2.16 -9.86
N PHE A 209 -10.99 0.95 -9.40
CA PHE A 209 -10.55 0.74 -8.02
C PHE A 209 -9.24 1.44 -7.70
N PHE A 210 -8.35 1.62 -8.68
CA PHE A 210 -6.98 1.99 -8.39
C PHE A 210 -6.42 3.13 -9.25
N LYS A 211 -5.50 3.88 -8.64
CA LYS A 211 -4.69 4.90 -9.32
C LYS A 211 -3.23 4.60 -9.04
N CYS A 212 -2.44 4.50 -10.11
CA CYS A 212 -1.02 4.22 -10.00
C CYS A 212 -0.18 5.49 -10.03
N LEU A 213 0.94 5.44 -9.30
CA LEU A 213 1.84 6.56 -9.07
C LEU A 213 3.29 6.09 -9.22
N GLU A 214 4.09 6.88 -9.92
CA GLU A 214 5.51 6.66 -10.05
C GLU A 214 6.25 7.38 -8.92
N TYR A 215 7.00 6.62 -8.12
CA TYR A 215 7.79 7.17 -7.02
C TYR A 215 8.77 8.25 -7.49
N GLU A 216 9.29 8.11 -8.71
CA GLU A 216 10.26 9.02 -9.32
C GLU A 216 9.66 10.38 -9.68
N LYS A 217 8.33 10.50 -9.75
CA LYS A 217 7.64 11.75 -10.09
C LYS A 217 7.31 12.63 -8.88
N PHE A 218 7.52 12.13 -7.66
CA PHE A 218 7.35 12.97 -6.47
C PHE A 218 8.41 14.09 -6.43
N PRO A 219 8.06 15.31 -5.99
CA PRO A 219 6.84 15.70 -5.27
C PRO A 219 5.56 15.90 -6.08
N ALA A 220 5.57 15.77 -7.41
CA ALA A 220 4.37 16.06 -8.18
C ALA A 220 3.24 15.08 -7.82
N VAL A 221 2.11 15.61 -7.36
CA VAL A 221 0.88 14.84 -7.18
C VAL A 221 0.27 14.60 -8.57
N PRO A 222 -0.01 13.35 -8.96
CA PRO A 222 -0.57 13.09 -10.29
C PRO A 222 -1.95 13.71 -10.48
N GLU A 223 -2.25 14.07 -11.73
CA GLU A 223 -3.53 14.67 -12.09
C GLU A 223 -4.72 13.78 -11.68
N GLY A 224 -5.75 14.43 -11.14
CA GLY A 224 -6.96 13.77 -10.66
C GLY A 224 -6.81 13.07 -9.31
N MET A 225 -5.65 13.13 -8.65
CA MET A 225 -5.45 12.49 -7.35
C MET A 225 -6.39 13.05 -6.27
N GLY A 226 -6.61 14.36 -6.21
CA GLY A 226 -7.56 14.93 -5.25
C GLY A 226 -8.97 14.39 -5.42
N SER A 227 -9.45 14.30 -6.66
CA SER A 227 -10.74 13.68 -6.97
C SER A 227 -10.76 12.19 -6.61
N PHE A 228 -9.66 11.47 -6.87
CA PHE A 228 -9.52 10.05 -6.52
C PHE A 228 -9.46 9.80 -4.99
N LEU A 229 -8.91 10.73 -4.21
CA LEU A 229 -8.87 10.65 -2.75
C LEU A 229 -10.02 11.36 -2.07
N ASN A 230 -10.84 12.11 -2.80
CA ASN A 230 -11.86 12.99 -2.23
C ASN A 230 -11.27 14.02 -1.25
N VAL A 231 -10.12 14.60 -1.62
CA VAL A 231 -9.43 15.60 -0.82
C VAL A 231 -9.01 16.76 -1.70
N ASP A 232 -9.22 17.98 -1.21
CA ASP A 232 -8.60 19.14 -1.83
C ASP A 232 -7.07 19.11 -1.60
N HIS A 233 -6.35 19.02 -2.70
CA HIS A 233 -4.90 18.88 -2.74
C HIS A 233 -4.22 20.11 -3.34
N SER A 234 -4.95 21.21 -3.58
CA SER A 234 -4.37 22.47 -4.08
C SER A 234 -3.17 22.93 -3.24
N ASP A 235 -3.21 22.61 -1.93
CA ASP A 235 -2.23 23.02 -0.95
C ASP A 235 -1.23 21.91 -0.60
N TRP A 236 -1.32 20.74 -1.24
CA TRP A 236 -0.38 19.64 -1.00
C TRP A 236 0.95 19.94 -1.68
N THR A 237 1.77 20.76 -1.01
CA THR A 237 3.18 20.86 -1.40
C THR A 237 3.96 19.82 -0.59
N PHE A 238 4.44 18.79 -1.27
CA PHE A 238 5.50 17.96 -0.70
C PHE A 238 6.75 18.79 -0.42
N ALA A 239 6.91 19.97 -1.05
CA ALA A 239 8.07 20.86 -0.87
C ALA A 239 8.31 21.25 0.61
N ASP A 240 7.27 21.42 1.42
CA ASP A 240 7.41 21.79 2.84
C ASP A 240 7.73 20.58 3.74
N THR A 241 7.40 19.38 3.29
CA THR A 241 7.60 18.12 4.03
C THR A 241 8.86 17.37 3.58
N LEU A 242 9.30 17.61 2.35
CA LEU A 242 10.48 17.04 1.72
C LEU A 242 11.75 17.30 2.53
N PRO A 243 12.12 18.51 2.97
CA PRO A 243 13.38 18.76 3.71
C PRO A 243 13.53 17.91 4.97
N LYS A 244 12.42 17.63 5.67
CA LYS A 244 12.41 16.78 6.87
C LYS A 244 12.67 15.31 6.54
N PHE A 245 12.22 14.85 5.36
CA PHE A 245 12.57 13.52 4.82
C PHE A 245 13.96 13.50 4.14
N TYR A 246 14.35 14.60 3.49
CA TYR A 246 15.52 14.77 2.62
C TYR A 246 16.81 15.15 3.35
N HIS A 247 16.79 15.40 4.66
CA HIS A 247 18.01 15.25 5.45
C HIS A 247 18.62 13.82 5.31
N ASN A 248 17.83 12.82 4.88
CA ASN A 248 18.34 11.52 4.43
C ASN A 248 18.76 11.45 2.94
N VAL A 249 18.43 12.45 2.11
CA VAL A 249 18.79 12.53 0.68
C VAL A 249 20.14 13.22 0.45
N ALA A 250 20.61 14.07 1.36
CA ALA A 250 22.03 14.44 1.35
C ALA A 250 22.94 13.21 1.59
N ARG A 251 22.47 12.24 2.38
CA ARG A 251 23.01 10.86 2.44
C ARG A 251 22.84 10.10 1.11
N ALA A 252 21.80 10.41 0.32
CA ALA A 252 21.57 9.82 -0.99
C ALA A 252 22.54 10.28 -2.09
N LYS A 253 23.17 11.47 -2.01
CA LYS A 253 24.33 11.79 -2.88
C LYS A 253 25.52 10.85 -2.60
N GLY A 254 25.75 10.49 -1.33
CA GLY A 254 26.62 9.38 -0.97
C GLY A 254 26.07 8.02 -1.44
N ALA A 255 24.74 7.88 -1.49
CA ALA A 255 24.09 6.69 -2.04
C ALA A 255 24.18 6.57 -3.56
N ILE A 256 24.42 7.63 -4.34
CA ILE A 256 24.74 7.53 -5.78
C ILE A 256 26.11 6.86 -5.94
N THR A 257 27.11 7.25 -5.14
CA THR A 257 28.41 6.56 -5.13
C THR A 257 28.29 5.13 -4.56
N GLN A 258 27.37 4.90 -3.61
CA GLN A 258 27.04 3.53 -3.18
C GLN A 258 26.19 2.77 -4.20
N HIS A 259 25.42 3.44 -5.05
CA HIS A 259 24.58 2.89 -6.11
C HIS A 259 25.48 2.32 -7.20
N ASP A 260 26.48 3.08 -7.65
CA ASP A 260 27.45 2.58 -8.64
C ASP A 260 28.30 1.46 -8.06
N LYS A 261 28.68 1.55 -6.78
CA LYS A 261 29.35 0.44 -6.08
C LYS A 261 28.44 -0.77 -5.90
N ALA A 262 27.16 -0.58 -5.62
CA ALA A 262 26.17 -1.64 -5.45
C ALA A 262 25.83 -2.31 -6.78
N LEU A 263 25.68 -1.54 -7.86
CA LEU A 263 25.55 -2.04 -9.23
C LEU A 263 26.78 -2.82 -9.66
N ASN A 264 27.98 -2.29 -9.44
CA ASN A 264 29.21 -3.02 -9.71
C ASN A 264 29.30 -4.31 -8.87
N LYS A 265 28.86 -4.27 -7.61
CA LYS A 265 28.80 -5.46 -6.74
C LYS A 265 27.70 -6.44 -7.17
N LEU A 266 26.57 -5.97 -7.71
CA LEU A 266 25.48 -6.78 -8.26
C LEU A 266 25.90 -7.47 -9.55
N ASN A 267 26.58 -6.74 -10.45
CA ASN A 267 27.08 -7.24 -11.73
C ASN A 267 28.12 -8.35 -11.57
N ASN A 268 28.84 -8.36 -10.45
CA ASN A 268 29.87 -9.37 -10.15
C ASN A 268 29.33 -10.64 -9.46
N LEU A 269 28.02 -10.76 -9.24
CA LEU A 269 27.41 -11.94 -8.59
C LEU A 269 26.67 -12.82 -9.62
N PRO A 270 27.16 -14.02 -9.93
CA PRO A 270 26.71 -14.84 -11.08
C PRO A 270 25.22 -15.23 -11.08
N ASN A 271 24.49 -15.08 -9.97
CA ASN A 271 23.07 -15.40 -9.86
C ASN A 271 22.15 -14.19 -9.71
N ARG A 272 22.68 -12.96 -9.68
CA ARG A 272 21.87 -11.75 -9.41
C ARG A 272 21.38 -11.02 -10.64
N LYS A 273 22.10 -11.11 -11.75
CA LYS A 273 21.67 -10.51 -13.01
C LYS A 273 20.28 -11.01 -13.41
N LYS A 274 20.07 -12.34 -13.36
CA LYS A 274 18.77 -12.96 -13.64
C LYS A 274 17.67 -12.49 -12.68
N SER A 275 17.89 -12.53 -11.37
CA SER A 275 16.88 -12.08 -10.40
C SER A 275 16.52 -10.59 -10.54
N TYR A 276 17.49 -9.74 -10.91
CA TYR A 276 17.22 -8.34 -11.24
C TYR A 276 16.38 -8.21 -12.51
N GLU A 277 16.74 -8.94 -13.58
CA GLU A 277 15.98 -8.97 -14.83
C GLU A 277 14.54 -9.46 -14.60
N ASP A 278 14.36 -10.51 -13.79
CA ASP A 278 13.06 -11.06 -13.41
C ASP A 278 12.22 -10.02 -12.63
N LEU A 279 12.82 -9.32 -11.66
CA LEU A 279 12.13 -8.24 -10.92
C LEU A 279 11.77 -7.08 -11.84
N ASN A 280 12.68 -6.68 -12.72
CA ASN A 280 12.43 -5.63 -13.69
C ASN A 280 11.29 -6.01 -14.65
N GLN A 281 11.25 -7.27 -15.12
CA GLN A 281 10.15 -7.77 -15.95
C GLN A 281 8.82 -7.77 -15.18
N ALA A 282 8.83 -8.17 -13.90
CA ALA A 282 7.63 -8.15 -13.07
C ALA A 282 7.11 -6.71 -12.86
N LEU A 283 7.99 -5.75 -12.59
CA LEU A 283 7.63 -4.34 -12.43
C LEU A 283 7.19 -3.68 -13.74
N LYS A 284 7.76 -4.07 -14.89
CA LYS A 284 7.26 -3.65 -16.20
C LYS A 284 5.81 -4.10 -16.43
N ARG A 285 5.45 -5.33 -16.06
CA ARG A 285 4.04 -5.78 -16.13
C ARG A 285 3.14 -4.95 -15.24
N LEU A 286 3.57 -4.67 -14.02
CA LEU A 286 2.83 -3.82 -13.09
C LEU A 286 2.63 -2.40 -13.65
N ARG A 287 3.68 -1.78 -14.21
CA ARG A 287 3.60 -0.47 -14.88
C ARG A 287 2.63 -0.49 -16.06
N LYS A 288 2.61 -1.57 -16.83
CA LYS A 288 1.64 -1.77 -17.92
C LYS A 288 0.20 -1.84 -17.41
N ILE A 289 -0.09 -2.60 -16.35
CA ILE A 289 -1.42 -2.61 -15.70
C ILE A 289 -1.81 -1.20 -15.25
N CYS A 290 -0.82 -0.45 -14.75
CA CYS A 290 -0.98 0.92 -14.30
C CYS A 290 -1.09 1.96 -15.42
N GLY A 291 -0.91 1.59 -16.69
CA GLY A 291 -0.89 2.54 -17.81
C GLY A 291 0.28 3.53 -17.77
N LEU A 292 1.39 3.19 -17.09
CA LEU A 292 2.56 4.08 -16.89
C LEU A 292 3.67 3.89 -17.93
N ASP A 293 3.43 3.08 -18.97
CA ASP A 293 4.37 2.81 -20.07
C ASP A 293 4.05 3.63 -21.34
N GLN A 294 3.19 4.65 -21.23
CA GLN A 294 2.87 5.61 -22.30
C GLN A 294 3.78 6.84 -22.20
#